data_AF-A0A5B8AX19-F1
#
_entry.id   AF-A0A5B8AX19-F1
#
_cell.length_a   1.000
_cell.length_b   1.000
_cell.length_c   1.000
_cell.angle_alpha   90.00
_cell.angle_beta   90.00
_cell.angle_gamma   90.00
#
_symmetry.space_group_name_H-M   'P 1'
#
loop_
_entity.id
_entity.type
_entity.pdbx_description
1 polymer ?
#
loop_
_entity_poly.entity_id
_entity_poly.type
_entity_poly.pdbx_seq_one_letter_code
_entity_poly.pdbx_strand_id
1 'polypeptide(L)' 'MSKQQPDQFECLLEPTGRWMVWDAVHQRPAQYMRNTLAGLPRGKALLMCRLLNAMAADSRFRSLAS' A
#
# COMPACT_ATOMS: atom_id res chain seq x y z
N MET A 1 -5.55 1.79 -25.21
CA MET A 1 -4.68 2.27 -24.11
C MET A 1 -5.43 2.09 -22.80
N SER A 2 -5.13 1.04 -22.04
CA SER A 2 -5.71 0.85 -20.71
C SER A 2 -5.17 1.94 -19.79
N LYS A 3 -6.05 2.83 -19.30
CA LYS A 3 -5.71 3.83 -18.29
C LYS A 3 -5.14 3.08 -17.07
N GLN A 4 -3.83 3.19 -16.84
CA GLN A 4 -3.25 2.79 -15.57
C GLN A 4 -3.88 3.70 -14.50
N GLN A 5 -4.72 3.13 -13.66
CA GLN A 5 -5.17 3.84 -12.46
C GLN A 5 -3.93 4.12 -11.60
N PRO A 6 -3.81 5.32 -11.01
CA PRO A 6 -2.71 5.60 -10.11
C PRO A 6 -2.71 4.57 -8.97
N ASP A 7 -1.51 4.12 -8.59
CA ASP A 7 -1.31 3.19 -7.48
C ASP A 7 -1.89 3.79 -6.18
N GLN A 8 -2.68 3.01 -5.44
CA GLN A 8 -3.30 3.46 -4.18
C GLN A 8 -2.25 3.55 -3.05
N PHE A 9 -1.29 2.64 -3.04
CA PHE A 9 -0.35 2.48 -1.95
C PHE A 9 1.05 2.96 -2.35
N GLU A 10 1.58 3.90 -1.58
CA GLU A 10 2.85 4.59 -1.86
C GLU A 10 3.86 4.40 -0.72
N CYS A 11 5.16 4.40 -1.03
CA CYS A 11 6.21 4.36 -0.03
C CYS A 11 6.59 5.79 0.40
N LEU A 12 6.46 6.09 1.69
CA LEU A 12 6.90 7.37 2.26
C LEU A 12 8.05 7.16 3.24
N LEU A 13 9.01 8.08 3.22
CA LEU A 13 10.08 8.16 4.21
C LEU A 13 9.58 8.93 5.42
N GLU A 14 9.60 8.30 6.58
CA GLU A 14 9.26 8.91 7.85
C GLU A 14 10.43 9.79 8.35
N PRO A 15 10.16 10.82 9.18
CA PRO A 15 11.21 11.64 9.78
C PRO A 15 12.25 10.85 10.58
N THR A 16 11.88 9.66 11.06
CA THR A 16 12.76 8.73 11.78
C THR A 16 13.77 8.02 10.88
N GLY A 17 13.76 8.28 9.56
CA GLY A 17 14.61 7.61 8.57
C GLY A 17 14.13 6.21 8.18
N ARG A 18 12.99 5.78 8.71
CA ARG A 18 12.32 4.53 8.35
C ARG A 18 11.26 4.76 7.28
N TRP A 19 10.71 3.68 6.74
CA TRP A 19 9.74 3.73 5.65
C TRP A 19 8.38 3.24 6.11
N MET A 20 7.35 3.89 5.58
CA MET A 20 5.97 3.45 5.73
C MET A 20 5.31 3.22 4.38
N VAL A 21 4.24 2.42 4.39
CA VAL A 21 3.29 2.34 3.29
C VAL A 21 2.12 3.27 3.59
N TRP A 22 1.85 4.20 2.68
CA TRP A 22 0.77 5.16 2.75
C TRP A 22 -0.37 4.76 1.84
N ASP A 23 -1.60 4.78 2.34
CA ASP A 23 -2.81 4.64 1.54
C ASP A 23 -3.24 6.04 1.07
N ALA A 24 -2.94 6.37 -0.18
CA ALA A 24 -3.23 7.69 -0.75
C ALA A 24 -4.73 7.94 -0.95
N VAL A 25 -5.54 6.89 -1.05
CA VAL A 25 -6.99 7.00 -1.19
C VAL A 25 -7.63 7.36 0.15
N HIS A 26 -7.23 6.66 1.22
CA HIS A 26 -7.78 6.88 2.56
C HIS A 26 -6.98 7.86 3.43
N GLN A 27 -5.88 8.41 2.90
CA GLN A 27 -5.00 9.39 3.55
C GLN A 27 -4.54 8.93 4.95
N ARG A 28 -4.07 7.69 5.05
CA ARG A 28 -3.63 7.08 6.31
C ARG A 28 -2.51 6.07 6.11
N PRO A 29 -1.77 5.70 7.17
CA PRO A 29 -0.87 4.56 7.13
C PRO A 29 -1.63 3.31 6.69
N ALA A 30 -1.09 2.59 5.71
CA ALA A 30 -1.69 1.35 5.23
C ALA A 30 -1.65 0.29 6.34
N GLN A 31 -2.71 -0.51 6.39
CA GLN A 31 -2.82 -1.63 7.31
C GLN A 31 -2.73 -2.94 6.53
N TYR A 32 -2.03 -3.91 7.10
CA TYR A 32 -2.05 -5.28 6.61
C TYR A 32 -2.35 -6.21 7.79
N MET A 33 -3.43 -6.98 7.68
CA MET A 33 -4.02 -7.70 8.81
C MET A 33 -4.32 -6.72 9.96
N ARG A 34 -3.70 -6.91 11.13
CA ARG A 34 -3.86 -6.03 12.31
C ARG A 34 -2.68 -5.08 12.53
N ASN A 35 -1.75 -4.99 11.56
CA ASN A 35 -0.52 -4.23 11.71
C ASN A 35 -0.51 -3.00 10.81
N THR A 36 -0.14 -1.87 11.40
CA THR A 36 0.21 -0.65 10.65
C THR A 36 1.56 -0.84 9.97
N LEU A 37 1.63 -0.57 8.68
CA LEU A 37 2.85 -0.69 7.88
C LEU A 37 3.73 0.56 7.98
N ALA A 38 4.29 0.81 9.15
CA ALA A 38 5.21 1.90 9.44
C ALA A 38 6.51 1.38 10.09
N GLY A 39 7.56 2.19 10.11
CA GLY A 39 8.83 1.83 10.74
C GLY A 39 9.60 0.73 10.03
N LEU A 40 9.35 0.51 8.74
CA LEU A 40 9.90 -0.59 7.96
C LEU A 40 11.27 -0.23 7.35
N PRO A 41 12.15 -1.22 7.12
CA PRO A 41 13.25 -1.06 6.18
C PRO A 41 12.72 -0.80 4.76
N ARG A 42 13.43 0.00 3.97
CA ARG A 42 13.02 0.40 2.60
C ARG A 42 12.56 -0.77 1.73
N GLY A 43 13.36 -1.85 1.70
CA GLY A 43 13.04 -3.02 0.88
C GLY A 43 11.72 -3.69 1.27
N LYS A 44 11.42 -3.74 2.58
CA LYS A 44 10.16 -4.31 3.08
C LYS A 44 8.96 -3.41 2.76
N ALA A 45 9.11 -2.08 2.88
CA ALA A 45 8.07 -1.14 2.50
C ALA A 45 7.73 -1.25 1.00
N LEU A 46 8.74 -1.28 0.12
CA LEU A 46 8.55 -1.43 -1.32
C LEU A 46 7.84 -2.74 -1.69
N LEU A 47 8.21 -3.85 -1.05
CA LEU A 47 7.57 -5.14 -1.27
C LEU A 47 6.10 -5.13 -0.84
N MET A 48 5.80 -4.52 0.31
CA MET A 48 4.42 -4.38 0.79
C MET A 48 3.58 -3.46 -0.10
N CYS A 49 4.13 -2.33 -0.58
CA CYS A 49 3.47 -1.46 -1.55
C CYS A 49 3.04 -2.23 -2.79
N ARG A 50 3.98 -2.96 -3.42
CA ARG A 50 3.69 -3.75 -4.62
C ARG A 50 2.64 -4.81 -4.38
N LEU A 51 2.71 -5.49 -3.24
CA LEU A 51 1.71 -6.49 -2.85
C LEU A 51 0.31 -5.88 -2.72
N LEU A 52 0.19 -4.76 -2.01
CA LEU A 52 -1.09 -4.11 -1.78
C LEU A 52 -1.69 -3.53 -3.07
N ASN A 53 -0.87 -2.91 -3.92
CA ASN A 53 -1.32 -2.44 -5.24
C ASN A 53 -1.74 -3.60 -6.15
N ALA A 54 -1.01 -4.72 -6.14
CA ALA A 54 -1.40 -5.91 -6.89
C ALA A 54 -2.75 -6.49 -6.42
N MET A 55 -2.97 -6.55 -5.10
CA MET A 55 -4.26 -6.99 -4.53
C MET A 55 -5.40 -6.02 -4.85
N ALA A 56 -5.14 -4.70 -4.85
CA ALA A 56 -6.15 -3.68 -5.19
C ALA A 56 -6.50 -3.67 -6.69
N ALA A 57 -5.53 -4.02 -7.55
CA ALA A 57 -5.72 -4.13 -8.99
C ALA A 57 -6.46 -5.43 -9.39
N ASP A 58 -6.40 -6.48 -8.56
CA ASP A 58 -7.15 -7.71 -8.79
C ASP A 58 -8.64 -7.50 -8.45
N SER A 59 -9.45 -7.37 -9.49
CA SER A 59 -10.90 -7.12 -9.40
C SER A 59 -11.69 -8.24 -8.71
N ARG A 60 -11.11 -9.44 -8.54
CA ARG A 60 -11.79 -10.56 -7.84
C ARG A 60 -11.91 -10.35 -6.33
N PHE A 61 -11.04 -9.53 -5.73
CA PHE A 61 -11.15 -9.21 -4.30
C PHE A 61 -12.20 -8.14 -4.00
N ARG A 62 -12.56 -7.31 -4.99
CA ARG A 62 -13.65 -6.33 -4.82
C ARG A 62 -15.02 -6.98 -4.67
N SER A 63 -15.23 -8.18 -5.24
CA SER A 63 -16.52 -8.88 -5.21
C SER A 63 -16.72 -9.79 -3.99
N LEU A 64 -15.67 -10.09 -3.22
CA LEU A 64 -15.77 -10.93 -2.02
C LEU A 64 -15.96 -10.11 -0.73
N ALA A 65 -15.83 -8.79 -0.82
CA ALA A 65 -16.03 -7.84 0.26
C ALA A 65 -17.34 -7.04 0.14
N SER A 66 -18.22 -7.39 -0.82
CA SER A 66 -19.56 -6.82 -0.98
C SER A 66 -20.63 -7.76 -0.43
#